data_AF-A0A7V7DB06-F1
#
_entry.id   AF-A0A7V7DB06-F1
#
_cell.length_a   1.000
_cell.length_b   1.000
_cell.length_c   1.000
_cell.angle_alpha   90.00
_cell.angle_beta   90.00
_cell.angle_gamma   90.00
#
_symmetry.space_group_name_H-M   'P 1'
#
loop_
_entity.id
_entity.type
_entity.pdbx_description
1 polymer ?
#
loop_
_entity_poly.entity_id
_entity_poly.type
_entity_poly.pdbx_seq_one_letter_code
_entity_poly.pdbx_strand_id
1 'polypeptide(L)'
;MGEGFRYNIQHMGDIFVDSLERTVDSLKSSFRGVSLTYDIHELKKKKGKIHRKIGKRTSEVRKRSPEMELFADNEMVKLFSKLEGVDERIETCIQEREARLYPAADAI
;
A
#
# COMPACT_ATOMS: atom_id res chain seq x y z
N MET A 1 -32.44 -44.35 -17.29
CA MET A 1 -31.09 -44.08 -16.75
C MET A 1 -30.44 -42.83 -17.38
N GLY A 2 -31.19 -41.75 -17.60
CA GLY A 2 -30.67 -40.52 -18.25
C GLY A 2 -30.53 -39.31 -17.32
N GLU A 3 -31.30 -39.28 -16.24
CA GLU A 3 -31.37 -38.13 -15.32
C GLU A 3 -30.11 -38.01 -14.44
N GLY A 4 -29.56 -39.12 -13.96
CA GLY A 4 -28.32 -39.12 -13.16
C GLY A 4 -27.08 -38.68 -13.93
N PHE A 5 -27.03 -38.91 -15.25
CA PHE A 5 -25.88 -38.53 -16.07
C PHE A 5 -25.86 -37.02 -16.35
N ARG A 6 -27.04 -36.44 -16.63
CA ARG A 6 -27.19 -34.99 -16.86
C ARG A 6 -26.95 -34.20 -15.56
N TYR A 7 -27.46 -34.71 -14.44
CA TYR A 7 -27.25 -34.16 -13.10
C TYR A 7 -25.76 -34.16 -12.71
N ASN A 8 -25.05 -35.28 -12.93
CA ASN A 8 -23.63 -35.37 -12.62
C ASN A 8 -22.76 -34.43 -13.48
N ILE A 9 -23.08 -34.25 -14.76
CA ILE A 9 -22.36 -33.31 -15.64
C ILE A 9 -22.59 -31.86 -15.19
N GLN A 10 -23.81 -31.52 -14.78
CA GLN A 10 -24.14 -30.17 -14.31
C GLN A 10 -23.38 -29.82 -13.03
N HIS A 11 -23.33 -30.75 -12.06
CA HIS A 11 -22.54 -30.56 -10.84
C HIS A 11 -21.04 -30.54 -11.06
N MET A 12 -20.51 -31.34 -11.99
CA MET A 12 -19.09 -31.24 -12.34
C MET A 12 -18.76 -29.89 -12.99
N GLY A 13 -19.67 -29.33 -13.79
CA GLY A 13 -19.56 -27.99 -14.35
C GLY A 13 -19.51 -26.93 -13.24
N ASP A 14 -20.46 -26.96 -12.31
CA ASP A 14 -20.53 -25.99 -11.21
C ASP A 14 -19.29 -26.07 -10.31
N ILE A 15 -18.83 -27.27 -9.93
CA ILE A 15 -17.61 -27.47 -9.13
C ILE A 15 -16.37 -26.91 -9.86
N PHE A 16 -16.30 -27.09 -11.18
CA PHE A 16 -15.18 -26.61 -11.98
C PHE A 16 -15.17 -25.07 -12.07
N VAL A 17 -16.34 -24.46 -12.29
CA VAL A 17 -16.50 -23.00 -12.32
C VAL A 17 -16.17 -22.39 -10.96
N ASP A 18 -16.72 -22.93 -9.87
CA ASP A 18 -16.43 -22.50 -8.50
C ASP A 18 -14.92 -22.58 -8.18
N SER A 19 -14.25 -23.65 -8.62
CA SER A 19 -12.81 -23.81 -8.42
C SER A 19 -11.99 -22.80 -9.21
N LEU A 20 -12.44 -22.43 -10.42
CA LEU A 20 -11.82 -21.39 -11.24
C LEU A 20 -11.97 -20.01 -10.60
N GLU A 21 -13.18 -19.67 -10.15
CA GLU A 21 -13.44 -18.39 -9.47
C GLU A 21 -12.57 -18.23 -8.22
N ARG A 22 -12.50 -19.27 -7.37
CA ARG A 22 -11.64 -19.27 -6.17
C ARG A 22 -10.15 -19.12 -6.51
N THR A 23 -9.70 -19.71 -7.62
CA THR A 23 -8.30 -19.60 -8.07
C THR A 23 -7.99 -18.19 -8.55
N VAL A 24 -8.90 -17.59 -9.32
CA VAL A 24 -8.77 -16.20 -9.80
C VAL A 24 -8.77 -15.22 -8.64
N ASP A 25 -9.62 -15.42 -7.64
CA ASP A 25 -9.67 -14.59 -6.44
C ASP A 25 -8.40 -14.72 -5.59
N SER A 26 -7.88 -15.94 -5.43
CA SER A 26 -6.61 -16.20 -4.73
C SER A 26 -5.43 -15.53 -5.43
N LEU A 27 -5.38 -15.61 -6.76
CA LEU A 27 -4.37 -14.90 -7.57
C LEU A 27 -4.49 -13.39 -7.40
N LYS A 28 -5.69 -12.83 -7.57
CA LYS A 28 -5.95 -11.39 -7.43
C LYS A 28 -5.58 -10.87 -6.04
N SER A 29 -5.87 -11.64 -5.00
CA SER A 29 -5.48 -11.34 -3.61
C SER A 29 -3.96 -11.33 -3.45
N SER A 30 -3.28 -12.34 -4.00
CA SER A 30 -1.82 -12.47 -3.97
C SER A 30 -1.13 -11.30 -4.70
N PHE A 31 -1.58 -10.96 -5.91
CA PHE A 31 -1.06 -9.82 -6.67
C PHE A 31 -1.22 -8.50 -5.93
N ARG A 32 -2.35 -8.30 -5.23
CA ARG A 32 -2.59 -7.08 -4.47
C ARG A 32 -1.71 -6.96 -3.24
N GLY A 33 -1.43 -8.06 -2.54
CA GLY A 33 -0.45 -8.08 -1.44
C GLY A 33 0.98 -7.77 -1.90
N VAL A 34 1.37 -8.30 -3.06
CA VAL A 34 2.66 -7.98 -3.69
C VAL A 34 2.73 -6.50 -4.08
N SER A 35 1.69 -5.97 -4.73
CA SER A 35 1.59 -4.55 -5.09
C SER A 35 1.77 -3.63 -3.88
N LEU A 36 1.04 -3.88 -2.79
CA LEU A 36 1.15 -3.09 -1.56
C LEU A 36 2.56 -3.12 -0.97
N THR A 37 3.25 -4.26 -1.04
CA THR A 37 4.62 -4.39 -0.56
C THR A 37 5.57 -3.52 -1.39
N TYR A 38 5.42 -3.52 -2.71
CA TYR A 38 6.19 -2.64 -3.60
C TYR A 38 5.86 -1.16 -3.36
N ASP A 39 4.59 -0.81 -3.24
CA ASP A 39 4.14 0.57 -2.98
C ASP A 39 4.74 1.12 -1.67
N ILE A 40 4.70 0.33 -0.59
CA ILE A 40 5.33 0.69 0.69
C ILE A 40 6.84 0.91 0.51
N HIS A 41 7.51 0.02 -0.24
CA HIS A 41 8.95 0.14 -0.49
C HIS A 41 9.29 1.43 -1.25
N GLU A 42 8.53 1.75 -2.31
CA GLU A 42 8.71 2.98 -3.06
C GLU A 42 8.44 4.24 -2.24
N LEU A 43 7.37 4.23 -1.44
CA LEU A 43 7.04 5.33 -0.54
C LEU A 43 8.13 5.55 0.51
N LYS A 44 8.67 4.49 1.12
CA LYS A 44 9.83 4.58 2.03
C LYS A 44 11.06 5.15 1.34
N LYS A 45 11.33 4.77 0.09
CA LYS A 45 12.42 5.36 -0.71
C LYS A 45 12.18 6.84 -0.98
N LYS A 46 10.94 7.24 -1.27
CA LYS A 46 10.54 8.64 -1.45
C LYS A 46 10.70 9.45 -0.16
N LYS A 47 10.28 8.91 1.00
CA LYS A 47 10.51 9.47 2.34
C LYS A 47 11.99 9.76 2.56
N GLY A 48 12.85 8.78 2.31
CA GLY A 48 14.30 8.94 2.42
C GLY A 48 14.86 10.06 1.53
N LYS A 49 14.35 10.22 0.30
CA LYS A 49 14.73 11.34 -0.59
C LYS A 49 14.30 12.69 -0.02
N ILE A 50 13.12 12.78 0.60
CA ILE A 50 12.63 14.02 1.21
C ILE A 50 13.48 14.40 2.43
N HIS A 51 13.80 13.45 3.32
CA HIS A 51 14.72 13.68 4.45
C HIS A 51 16.08 14.22 3.99
N ARG A 52 16.65 13.67 2.92
CA ARG A 52 17.92 14.19 2.34
C ARG A 52 17.78 15.64 1.87
N LYS A 53 16.64 16.00 1.25
CA LYS A 53 16.38 17.38 0.82
C LYS A 53 16.22 18.32 2.01
N ILE A 54 15.52 17.90 3.06
CA ILE A 54 15.39 18.63 4.32
C ILE A 54 16.78 18.91 4.89
N GLY A 55 17.61 17.88 5.10
CA GLY A 55 18.96 18.05 5.65
C GLY A 55 19.85 18.96 4.80
N LYS A 56 19.73 18.88 3.46
CA LYS A 56 20.42 19.79 2.54
C LYS A 56 19.94 21.23 2.73
N ARG A 57 18.62 21.44 2.76
CA ARG A 57 18.03 22.78 2.90
C ARG A 57 18.35 23.40 4.26
N THR A 58 18.26 22.64 5.35
CA THR A 58 18.71 23.07 6.68
C THR A 58 20.16 23.55 6.66
N SER A 59 21.04 22.80 5.99
CA SER A 59 22.46 23.16 5.85
C SER A 59 22.66 24.43 5.03
N GLU A 60 21.85 24.64 3.99
CA GLU A 60 21.88 25.86 3.16
C GLU A 60 21.39 27.09 3.92
N VAL A 61 20.27 26.97 4.66
CA VAL A 61 19.74 28.04 5.49
C VAL A 61 20.77 28.44 6.55
N ARG A 62 21.34 27.46 7.27
CA ARG A 62 22.40 27.72 8.26
C ARG A 62 23.59 28.49 7.67
N LYS A 63 23.98 28.20 6.43
CA LYS A 63 25.12 28.88 5.78
C LYS A 63 24.79 30.31 5.34
N ARG A 64 23.59 30.56 4.83
CA ARG A 64 23.20 31.84 4.24
C ARG A 64 22.65 32.82 5.27
N SER A 65 21.87 32.32 6.22
CA SER A 65 21.16 33.12 7.21
C SER A 65 21.00 32.29 8.49
N PRO A 66 22.06 32.21 9.32
CA PRO A 66 22.06 31.36 10.52
C PRO A 66 20.95 31.70 11.52
N GLU A 67 20.58 32.98 11.58
CA GLU A 67 19.55 33.54 12.46
C GLU A 67 18.12 33.23 11.95
N MET A 68 17.98 32.76 10.70
CA MET A 68 16.67 32.53 10.09
C MET A 68 16.02 31.28 10.69
N GLU A 69 14.75 31.40 11.07
CA GLU A 69 13.96 30.28 11.54
C GLU A 69 13.67 29.29 10.39
N LEU A 70 14.01 28.01 10.60
CA LEU A 70 13.83 26.97 9.58
C LEU A 70 12.35 26.78 9.16
N PHE A 71 11.42 27.04 10.06
CA PHE A 71 9.99 26.90 9.82
C PHE A 71 9.38 28.10 9.08
N ALA A 72 10.09 29.22 9.02
CA ALA A 72 9.72 30.36 8.18
C ALA A 72 10.22 30.19 6.73
N ASP A 73 11.08 29.22 6.45
CA ASP A 73 11.55 28.95 5.09
C ASP A 73 10.48 28.22 4.26
N ASN A 74 10.00 28.90 3.23
CA ASN A 74 8.96 28.38 2.34
C ASN A 74 9.31 27.03 1.69
N GLU A 75 10.59 26.76 1.43
CA GLU A 75 11.01 25.48 0.85
C GLU A 75 10.99 24.35 1.89
N MET A 76 11.44 24.64 3.12
CA MET A 76 11.30 23.72 4.27
C MET A 76 9.84 23.36 4.54
N VAL A 77 8.94 24.34 4.59
CA VAL A 77 7.49 24.10 4.80
C VAL A 77 6.94 23.17 3.71
N LYS A 78 7.29 23.38 2.44
CA LYS A 78 6.90 22.50 1.33
C LYS A 78 7.48 21.10 1.46
N LEU A 79 8.69 20.94 2.00
CA LEU A 79 9.30 19.63 2.21
C LEU A 79 8.62 18.88 3.36
N PHE A 80 8.24 19.56 4.44
CA PHE A 80 7.49 18.96 5.55
C PHE A 80 6.10 18.51 5.11
N SER A 81 5.35 19.36 4.40
CA SER A 81 4.04 18.97 3.85
C SER A 81 4.13 17.76 2.90
N LYS A 82 5.20 17.67 2.08
CA LYS A 82 5.45 16.49 1.25
C LYS A 82 5.82 15.25 2.06
N LEU A 83 6.47 15.43 3.21
CA LEU A 83 6.83 14.34 4.10
C LEU A 83 5.58 13.77 4.77
N GLU A 84 4.74 14.64 5.32
CA GLU A 84 3.44 14.30 5.92
C GLU A 84 2.58 13.50 4.93
N GLY A 85 2.37 14.01 3.71
CA GLY A 85 1.58 13.28 2.71
C GLY A 85 2.22 11.97 2.21
N VAL A 86 3.52 11.74 2.42
CA VAL A 86 4.14 10.43 2.17
C VAL A 86 3.92 9.51 3.37
N ASP A 87 3.99 10.03 4.58
CA ASP A 87 3.78 9.25 5.81
C ASP A 87 2.33 8.75 5.91
N GLU A 88 1.34 9.60 5.65
CA GLU A 88 -0.07 9.22 5.58
C GLU A 88 -0.32 8.09 4.57
N ARG A 89 0.35 8.15 3.40
CA ARG A 89 0.23 7.11 2.37
C ARG A 89 0.89 5.81 2.79
N ILE A 90 2.03 5.86 3.47
CA ILE A 90 2.69 4.66 4.01
C ILE A 90 1.77 4.00 5.02
N GLU A 91 1.21 4.79 5.94
CA GLU A 91 0.30 4.30 6.98
C GLU A 91 -0.94 3.66 6.36
N THR A 92 -1.56 4.31 5.37
CA THR A 92 -2.71 3.75 4.63
C THR A 92 -2.38 2.40 3.99
N CYS A 93 -1.22 2.28 3.32
CA CYS A 93 -0.81 1.02 2.71
C CYS A 93 -0.51 -0.07 3.75
N ILE A 94 0.04 0.29 4.92
CA ILE A 94 0.27 -0.64 6.02
C ILE A 94 -1.05 -1.13 6.58
N GLN A 95 -2.00 -0.23 6.87
CA GLN A 95 -3.34 -0.58 7.34
C GLN A 95 -4.07 -1.48 6.34
N GLU A 96 -4.00 -1.18 5.03
CA GLU A 96 -4.60 -2.03 3.99
C GLU A 96 -3.95 -3.42 3.94
N ARG A 97 -2.63 -3.51 4.17
CA ARG A 97 -1.91 -4.79 4.24
C ARG A 97 -2.26 -5.57 5.51
N GLU A 98 -2.38 -4.91 6.66
CA GLU A 98 -2.74 -5.52 7.94
C GLU A 98 -4.17 -6.04 7.92
N ALA A 99 -5.13 -5.25 7.45
CA ALA A 99 -6.53 -5.67 7.30
C ALA A 99 -6.69 -6.87 6.36
N ARG A 100 -5.75 -7.07 5.41
CA ARG A 100 -5.70 -8.26 4.56
C ARG A 100 -5.12 -9.49 5.24
N LEU A 101 -4.08 -9.31 6.05
CA LEU A 101 -3.40 -10.41 6.74
C LEU A 101 -4.21 -10.89 7.96
N TYR A 102 -4.92 -9.95 8.60
CA TYR A 102 -5.75 -10.16 9.76
C TYR A 102 -7.14 -9.55 9.52
N PRO A 103 -7.93 -10.09 8.57
CA PRO A 103 -9.32 -9.69 8.46
C PRO A 103 -9.97 -10.03 9.79
N ALA A 104 -10.70 -9.09 10.40
CA ALA A 104 -11.26 -9.22 11.75
C ALA A 104 -11.91 -10.60 11.97
N ALA A 105 -11.13 -11.53 12.53
CA ALA A 105 -11.61 -12.77 13.08
C ALA A 105 -12.02 -12.42 14.50
N ASP A 106 -13.24 -11.89 14.63
CA ASP A 106 -14.09 -11.90 15.83
C ASP A 106 -15.43 -11.22 15.48
N ALA A 107 -16.12 -11.77 14.49
CA ALA A 107 -17.58 -11.65 14.36
C ALA A 107 -18.17 -13.06 14.45
N ILE A 108 -17.97 -13.69 15.61
CA ILE A 108 -18.78 -14.81 16.12
C ILE A 108 -19.23 -14.41 17.51
#